data_AF-R5GXT5-F1
#
_entry.id   AF-R5GXT5-F1
#
_cell.length_a   1.000
_cell.length_b   1.000
_cell.length_c   1.000
_cell.angle_alpha   90.00
_cell.angle_beta   90.00
_cell.angle_gamma   90.00
#
_symmetry.space_group_name_H-M   'P 1'
#
loop_
_entity.id
_entity.type
_entity.pdbx_description
1 polymer ?
#
loop_
_entity_poly.entity_id
_entity_poly.type
_entity_poly.pdbx_seq_one_letter_code
_entity_poly.pdbx_strand_id
1 'polypeptide(L)' 'MDFEKAMGRLAEISAKMSGGELSLEDSMKLYAEAAQLTKECREYIQKARLQVEKLEAAE' A
#
# COMPACT_ATOMS: atom_id res chain seq x y z
N MET A 1 6.80 8.78 -0.62
CA MET A 1 6.36 7.98 0.54
C MET A 1 7.13 6.68 0.49
N ASP A 2 7.76 6.23 1.57
CA ASP A 2 8.53 4.97 1.53
C ASP A 2 7.59 3.77 1.57
N PHE A 3 7.96 2.66 0.91
CA PHE A 3 7.17 1.43 0.87
C PHE A 3 6.79 0.94 2.28
N GLU A 4 7.73 0.97 3.22
CA GLU A 4 7.50 0.57 4.62
C GLU A 4 6.47 1.45 5.31
N LYS A 5 6.46 2.76 5.02
CA LYS A 5 5.46 3.69 5.58
C LYS A 5 4.07 3.42 5.01
N ALA A 6 3.98 3.15 3.70
CA ALA A 6 2.71 2.79 3.06
C ALA A 6 2.15 1.47 3.61
N MET A 7 3.01 0.47 3.79
CA MET A 7 2.65 -0.80 4.43
C MET A 7 2.25 -0.65 5.89
N GLY A 8 2.96 0.15 6.68
CA GLY A 8 2.60 0.46 8.06
C GLY A 8 1.23 1.11 8.15
N ARG A 9 0.95 2.08 7.27
CA ARG A 9 -0.35 2.73 7.21
C ARG A 9 -1.47 1.78 6.80
N LEU A 10 -1.24 0.90 5.84
CA LEU A 10 -2.21 -0.14 5.48
C LEU A 10 -2.54 -1.05 6.66
N ALA A 11 -1.55 -1.42 7.49
CA ALA A 11 -1.76 -2.21 8.69
C ALA A 11 -2.60 -1.45 9.74
N GLU A 12 -2.35 -0.16 9.95
CA GLU A 12 -3.18 0.69 10.82
C GLU A 12 -4.64 0.78 10.32
N ILE A 13 -4.83 0.97 9.02
CA ILE A 13 -6.16 1.04 8.42
C ILE A 13 -6.88 -0.30 8.62
N SER A 14 -6.21 -1.42 8.36
CA SER A 14 -6.77 -2.76 8.58
C SER A 14 -7.18 -2.98 10.04
N ALA A 15 -6.35 -2.56 11.00
CA ALA A 15 -6.68 -2.66 12.41
C ALA A 15 -7.91 -1.83 12.77
N LYS A 16 -7.99 -0.59 12.29
CA LYS A 16 -9.16 0.29 12.50
C LYS A 16 -10.44 -0.30 11.90
N MET A 17 -10.38 -0.81 10.67
CA MET A 17 -11.52 -1.43 9.99
C MET A 17 -12.01 -2.70 10.70
N SER A 18 -11.10 -3.46 11.33
CA SER A 18 -11.47 -4.65 12.12
C SER A 18 -12.07 -4.31 13.50
N GLY A 19 -11.88 -3.09 14.01
CA GLY A 19 -12.32 -2.66 15.33
C GLY A 19 -13.84 -2.45 15.46
N GLY A 20 -14.59 -2.43 14.36
CA GLY A 20 -16.07 -2.41 14.36
C GLY A 20 -16.73 -1.07 14.75
N GLU A 21 -16.02 -0.14 15.37
CA GLU A 21 -16.54 1.18 15.79
C GLU A 21 -16.26 2.29 14.74
N LEU A 22 -16.52 2.04 13.46
CA LEU A 22 -16.38 3.04 12.41
C LEU A 22 -17.73 3.42 11.81
N SER A 23 -17.92 4.72 11.58
CA SER A 23 -19.03 5.19 10.77
C SER A 23 -18.86 4.72 9.31
N LEU A 24 -19.95 4.70 8.56
CA LEU A 24 -19.90 4.38 7.12
C LEU A 24 -19.00 5.38 6.37
N GLU A 25 -19.08 6.66 6.73
CA GLU A 25 -18.29 7.72 6.09
C GLU A 25 -16.78 7.54 6.36
N ASP A 26 -16.41 7.21 7.60
CA ASP A 26 -15.01 6.96 7.96
C ASP A 26 -14.48 5.68 7.32
N SER A 27 -15.31 4.64 7.25
CA SER A 27 -14.99 3.40 6.54
C SER A 27 -14.71 3.65 5.06
N MET A 28 -15.50 4.52 4.42
CA MET A 28 -15.27 4.91 3.03
C MET A 28 -13.96 5.68 2.84
N LYS A 29 -13.64 6.62 3.74
CA LYS A 29 -12.38 7.38 3.70
C LYS A 29 -11.17 6.47 3.86
N LEU A 30 -11.20 5.57 4.85
CA LEU A 30 -10.15 4.60 5.11
C LEU A 30 -9.97 3.63 3.94
N TYR A 31 -11.05 3.18 3.32
CA TYR A 31 -10.98 2.33 2.14
C TYR A 31 -10.35 3.05 0.94
N ALA A 32 -10.74 4.30 0.67
CA ALA A 32 -10.16 5.08 -0.41
C ALA A 32 -8.65 5.30 -0.19
N GLU A 33 -8.25 5.60 1.05
CA GLU A 33 -6.84 5.71 1.43
C GLU A 33 -6.09 4.38 1.22
N ALA A 34 -6.65 3.27 1.69
CA ALA A 34 -6.05 1.95 1.52
C ALA A 34 -5.91 1.54 0.04
N ALA A 35 -6.89 1.87 -0.80
CA ALA A 35 -6.82 1.60 -2.23
C ALA A 35 -5.67 2.37 -2.89
N GLN A 36 -5.49 3.63 -2.53
CA GLN A 36 -4.40 4.47 -3.04
C GLN A 36 -3.03 3.94 -2.57
N LEU A 37 -2.88 3.64 -1.28
CA LEU A 37 -1.64 3.08 -0.73
C LEU A 37 -1.28 1.73 -1.36
N THR A 38 -2.27 0.87 -1.58
CA THR A 38 -2.07 -0.42 -2.24
C THR A 38 -1.56 -0.24 -3.67
N LYS A 39 -2.09 0.74 -4.40
CA LYS A 39 -1.61 1.06 -5.75
C LYS A 39 -0.16 1.51 -5.72
N GLU A 40 0.20 2.42 -4.81
CA GLU A 40 1.57 2.91 -4.66
C GLU A 40 2.55 1.77 -4.33
N CYS A 41 2.21 0.90 -3.37
CA CYS A 41 3.03 -0.27 -3.04
C CYS A 41 3.29 -1.17 -4.25
N ARG A 42 2.26 -1.42 -5.07
CA ARG A 42 2.41 -2.20 -6.31
C ARG A 42 3.37 -1.51 -7.29
N GLU A 43 3.24 -0.21 -7.48
CA GLU A 43 4.15 0.55 -8.35
C GLU A 43 5.60 0.52 -7.86
N TYR A 44 5.83 0.60 -6.55
CA TYR A 44 7.15 0.44 -5.95
C TYR A 44 7.75 -0.93 -6.26
N ILE A 45 7.00 -2.01 -6.03
CA ILE A 45 7.45 -3.37 -6.31
C ILE A 45 7.73 -3.57 -7.80
N GLN A 46 6.86 -3.06 -8.69
CA GLN A 46 7.07 -3.15 -10.13
C GLN A 46 8.36 -2.45 -10.57
N LYS A 47 8.63 -1.24 -10.04
CA LYS A 47 9.87 -0.52 -10.32
C LYS A 47 11.10 -1.28 -9.84
N ALA A 48 11.05 -1.83 -8.62
CA ALA A 48 12.15 -2.64 -8.07
C ALA A 48 12.40 -3.88 -8.93
N ARG A 49 11.35 -4.59 -9.34
CA ARG A 49 11.45 -5.76 -10.23
C ARG A 49 12.08 -5.40 -11.57
N LEU A 50 11.64 -4.31 -12.20
CA LEU A 50 12.22 -3.83 -13.46
C LEU A 50 13.71 -3.46 -13.34
N GLN A 51 14.14 -2.97 -12.17
CA GLN A 51 15.56 -2.70 -11.93
C GLN A 51 16.36 -4.00 -11.84
N VAL A 52 15.85 -5.01 -11.13
CA VAL A 52 16.49 -6.34 -11.04
C VAL A 52 16.60 -6.98 -12.42
N GLU A 53 15.51 -7.02 -13.19
CA GLU A 53 15.49 -7.61 -14.54
C GLU A 53 16.51 -6.93 -15.49
N LYS A 54 16.71 -5.62 -15.36
CA LYS A 54 17.72 -4.89 -16.14
C LYS A 54 19.15 -5.23 -15.75
N LEU A 55 19.39 -5.49 -14.47
CA LEU A 55 20.72 -5.89 -13.99
C LEU A 55 21.04 -7.32 -14.46
N GLU A 56 20.08 -8.24 -14.36
CA GLU A 56 20.23 -9.61 -14.84
C GLU A 56 20.42 -9.69 -16.35
N ALA A 57 19.76 -8.84 -17.13
CA ALA A 57 19.92 -8.78 -18.59
C ALA A 57 21.22 -8.13 -19.07
N ALA A 58 21.98 -7.49 -18.17
CA ALA A 58 23.25 -6.85 -18.47
C ALA A 58 24.47 -7.76 -18.18
N GLU A 59 24.26 -8.95 -17.63
CA GLU A 59 25.26 -10.01 -17.45
C GLU A 59 25.33 -10.97 -18.65
#